data_AF-A0AAD7K7C4-F1
#
_entry.id   AF-A0AAD7K7C4-F1
#
_cell.length_a   1.000
_cell.length_b   1.000
_cell.length_c   1.000
_cell.angle_alpha   90.00
_cell.angle_beta   90.00
_cell.angle_gamma   90.00
#
_symmetry.space_group_name_H-M   'P 1'
#
loop_
_entity.id
_entity.type
_entity.pdbx_description
1 polymer ?
#
loop_
_entity_poly.entity_id
_entity_poly.type
_entity_poly.pdbx_seq_one_letter_code
_entity_poly.pdbx_strand_id
1 'polypeptide(L)'
;MRPTIAALGARAVSEVAVTPQPFKRSQFGLFQGKSKQYGNSVPFSLHKTRRTWLPNVQRKRLFSETLQSHVQVKVTTSALKTIKKKGGVDNYVMQTRAGLLGWKGMQIRLKVREAQSKNAAATDGAESKPTQKSKMSPFRAAVPDPARTLKALSSPTKAKEFVRHTRRMAAKALGMTGFASCVT
;
A
#
# COMPACT_ATOMS: atom_id res chain seq x y z
N MET A 1 -22.82 -14.57 -35.23
CA MET A 1 -22.69 -14.68 -33.77
C MET A 1 -21.29 -15.21 -33.44
N ARG A 2 -20.43 -14.43 -32.79
CA ARG A 2 -19.13 -14.89 -32.27
C ARG A 2 -19.18 -14.85 -30.75
N PRO A 3 -18.80 -15.92 -30.04
CA PRO A 3 -18.90 -16.00 -28.59
C PRO A 3 -17.82 -15.20 -27.87
N THR A 4 -18.25 -14.61 -26.76
CA THR A 4 -17.50 -13.89 -25.74
C THR A 4 -16.49 -14.81 -25.05
N ILE A 5 -15.19 -14.50 -25.13
CA ILE A 5 -14.19 -15.04 -24.21
C ILE A 5 -13.78 -13.91 -23.27
N ALA A 6 -14.36 -13.94 -22.07
CA ALA A 6 -13.85 -13.24 -20.92
C ALA A 6 -12.57 -13.94 -20.45
N ALA A 7 -11.42 -13.29 -20.58
CA ALA A 7 -10.22 -13.61 -19.81
C ALA A 7 -9.22 -12.46 -19.98
N LEU A 8 -9.06 -11.66 -18.92
CA LEU A 8 -7.77 -11.31 -18.30
C LEU A 8 -7.98 -10.08 -17.44
N GLY A 9 -8.17 -10.34 -16.15
CA GLY A 9 -7.75 -9.42 -15.11
C GLY A 9 -6.24 -9.25 -15.19
N ALA A 10 -5.79 -8.30 -15.99
CA ALA A 10 -4.50 -7.68 -15.80
C ALA A 10 -4.74 -6.48 -14.87
N ARG A 11 -4.31 -6.62 -13.60
CA ARG A 11 -4.07 -5.47 -12.74
C ARG A 11 -3.27 -4.47 -13.56
N ALA A 12 -3.87 -3.32 -13.87
CA ALA A 12 -3.14 -2.17 -14.35
C ALA A 12 -2.21 -1.74 -13.21
N VAL A 13 -1.05 -2.41 -13.12
CA VAL A 13 0.14 -1.80 -12.55
C VAL A 13 0.31 -0.58 -13.43
N SER A 14 -0.07 0.58 -12.89
CA SER A 14 0.16 1.86 -13.50
C SER A 14 1.56 1.80 -14.09
N GLU A 15 1.70 1.89 -15.41
CA GLU A 15 2.97 2.23 -16.00
C GLU A 15 3.37 3.53 -15.33
N VAL A 16 4.21 3.42 -14.31
CA VAL A 16 4.94 4.56 -13.80
C VAL A 16 5.89 4.81 -14.93
N ALA A 17 5.44 5.62 -15.89
CA ALA A 17 6.30 6.23 -16.88
C ALA A 17 7.33 7.01 -16.06
N VAL A 18 8.44 6.35 -15.73
CA VAL A 18 9.64 6.97 -15.22
C VAL A 18 10.18 7.74 -16.41
N THR A 19 9.58 8.90 -16.67
CA THR A 19 10.14 9.86 -17.63
C THR A 19 11.60 10.08 -17.24
N PRO A 20 12.58 9.94 -18.15
CA PRO A 20 13.93 10.41 -17.90
C PRO A 20 13.87 11.92 -17.76
N GLN A 21 13.88 12.42 -16.53
CA GLN A 21 13.68 13.85 -16.27
C GLN A 21 15.02 14.59 -16.22
N PRO A 22 15.27 15.60 -17.08
CA PRO A 22 16.51 16.38 -17.12
C PRO A 22 16.73 17.29 -15.89
N PHE A 23 15.83 17.28 -14.89
CA PHE A 23 15.90 18.13 -13.69
C PHE A 23 15.70 17.35 -12.38
N LYS A 24 16.78 16.73 -11.87
CA LYS A 24 16.80 15.92 -10.63
C LYS A 24 16.22 16.64 -9.40
N ARG A 25 16.37 17.96 -9.31
CA ARG A 25 15.84 18.80 -8.21
C ARG A 25 14.32 18.68 -8.05
N SER A 26 13.59 18.45 -9.15
CA SER A 26 12.12 18.33 -9.13
C SER A 26 11.64 17.11 -8.34
N GLN A 27 12.45 16.05 -8.26
CA GLN A 27 12.07 14.80 -7.61
C GLN A 27 12.00 14.90 -6.09
N PHE A 28 12.84 15.76 -5.50
CA PHE A 28 12.93 15.93 -4.05
C PHE A 28 11.94 16.96 -3.49
N GLY A 29 11.01 17.47 -4.30
CA GLY A 29 10.03 18.47 -3.88
C GLY A 29 8.69 18.38 -4.62
N LEU A 30 7.86 19.39 -4.44
CA LEU A 30 6.55 19.51 -5.08
C LEU A 30 6.60 20.55 -6.21
N PHE A 31 6.82 20.07 -7.44
CA PHE A 31 7.03 20.91 -8.62
C PHE A 31 5.85 20.97 -9.58
N GLN A 32 4.81 20.15 -9.40
CA GLN A 32 3.61 20.13 -10.26
C GLN A 32 4.01 20.01 -11.75
N GLY A 33 4.94 19.11 -12.07
CA GLY A 33 5.46 18.92 -13.43
C GLY A 33 6.35 20.04 -13.99
N LYS A 34 6.62 21.11 -13.23
CA LYS A 34 7.51 22.19 -13.70
C LYS A 34 8.97 21.75 -13.73
N SER A 35 9.58 21.88 -14.89
CA SER A 35 11.00 21.60 -15.13
C SER A 35 11.78 22.89 -15.47
N LYS A 36 13.10 22.75 -15.60
CA LYS A 36 14.01 23.80 -16.08
C LYS A 36 13.81 23.98 -17.59
N GLN A 37 13.59 25.21 -18.04
CA GLN A 37 13.50 25.52 -19.48
C GLN A 37 14.86 26.01 -19.99
N TYR A 38 15.19 25.62 -21.22
CA TYR A 38 16.41 26.03 -21.94
C TYR A 38 16.03 26.84 -23.17
N GLY A 39 16.83 27.84 -23.51
CA GLY A 39 16.62 28.65 -24.71
C GLY A 39 17.66 29.74 -24.83
N ASN A 40 17.32 30.81 -25.54
CA ASN A 40 18.28 31.86 -25.87
C ASN A 40 17.78 33.23 -25.42
N SER A 41 18.70 34.14 -25.12
CA SER A 41 18.45 35.58 -25.16
C SER A 41 18.67 36.05 -26.60
N VAL A 42 17.74 36.83 -27.14
CA VAL A 42 17.82 37.37 -28.49
C VAL A 42 17.88 38.89 -28.39
N PRO A 43 19.05 39.52 -28.60
CA PRO A 43 19.18 40.97 -28.65
C PRO A 43 18.75 41.50 -30.04
N PHE A 44 18.73 42.83 -30.18
CA PHE A 44 18.42 43.50 -31.46
C PHE A 44 19.36 43.08 -32.60
N SER A 45 20.65 42.84 -32.30
CA SER A 45 21.63 42.32 -33.25
C SER A 45 21.43 40.85 -33.64
N LEU A 46 20.40 40.18 -33.10
CA LEU A 46 20.05 38.76 -33.34
C LEU A 46 21.13 37.74 -32.98
N HIS A 47 22.23 38.15 -32.36
CA HIS A 47 23.25 37.24 -31.83
C HIS A 47 22.75 36.50 -30.58
N LYS A 48 22.31 35.25 -30.78
CA LYS A 48 21.65 34.43 -29.75
C LYS A 48 22.65 33.92 -28.72
N THR A 49 22.41 34.20 -27.44
CA THR A 49 23.19 33.64 -26.31
C THR A 49 22.37 32.63 -25.53
N ARG A 50 22.97 31.50 -25.12
CA ARG A 50 22.26 30.47 -24.35
C ARG A 50 21.87 30.98 -22.97
N ARG A 51 20.64 30.73 -22.54
CA ARG A 51 20.18 30.98 -21.16
C ARG A 51 19.23 29.90 -20.65
N THR A 52 19.00 29.93 -19.34
CA THR A 52 18.13 29.00 -18.62
C THR A 52 17.06 29.77 -17.87
N TRP A 53 15.84 29.23 -17.81
CA TRP A 53 14.80 29.68 -16.88
C TRP A 53 14.51 28.61 -15.83
N LEU A 54 14.61 29.02 -14.57
CA LEU A 54 14.31 28.18 -13.42
C LEU A 54 12.90 28.49 -12.88
N PRO A 55 12.17 27.49 -12.38
CA PRO A 55 10.93 27.74 -11.66
C PRO A 55 11.19 28.47 -10.34
N ASN A 56 10.25 29.31 -9.91
CA ASN A 56 10.28 29.93 -8.59
C ASN A 56 9.97 28.88 -7.51
N VAL A 57 11.00 28.49 -6.75
CA VAL A 57 10.96 27.43 -5.72
C VAL A 57 11.21 28.02 -4.35
N GLN A 58 10.33 27.69 -3.40
CA GLN A 58 10.35 28.19 -2.02
C GLN A 58 10.44 27.00 -1.06
N ARG A 59 11.26 27.11 0.00
CA ARG A 59 11.29 26.12 1.08
C ARG A 59 10.19 26.46 2.09
N LYS A 60 9.20 25.59 2.26
CA LYS A 60 8.06 25.83 3.15
C LYS A 60 7.78 24.62 4.03
N ARG A 61 7.29 24.90 5.24
CA ARG A 61 6.74 23.92 6.17
C ARG A 61 5.24 23.89 5.96
N LEU A 62 4.69 22.75 5.57
CA LEU A 62 3.26 22.58 5.37
C LEU A 62 2.73 21.57 6.39
N PHE A 63 1.60 21.87 7.00
CA PHE A 63 0.97 20.96 7.94
C PHE A 63 0.19 19.87 7.19
N SER A 64 0.31 18.62 7.65
CA SER A 64 -0.45 17.47 7.17
C SER A 64 -1.38 17.03 8.30
N GLU A 65 -2.68 17.03 8.03
CA GLU A 65 -3.72 16.71 9.01
C GLU A 65 -3.71 15.21 9.33
N THR A 66 -3.51 14.38 8.31
CA THR A 66 -3.52 12.91 8.45
C THR A 66 -2.33 12.40 9.26
N LEU A 67 -1.18 13.07 9.14
CA LEU A 67 0.07 12.70 9.82
C LEU A 67 0.31 13.49 11.12
N GLN A 68 -0.54 14.48 11.43
CA GLN A 68 -0.40 15.42 12.54
C GLN A 68 1.02 16.03 12.65
N SER A 69 1.68 16.21 11.50
CA SER A 69 3.10 16.53 11.43
C SER A 69 3.36 17.57 10.34
N HIS A 70 4.35 18.43 10.57
CA HIS A 70 4.80 19.38 9.55
C HIS A 70 5.76 18.72 8.56
N VAL A 71 5.43 18.81 7.27
CA VAL A 71 6.28 18.36 6.18
C VAL A 71 7.08 19.54 5.64
N GLN A 72 8.40 19.47 5.73
CA GLN A 72 9.29 20.46 5.12
C GLN A 72 9.65 20.04 3.70
N VAL A 73 9.26 20.84 2.71
CA VAL A 73 9.51 20.55 1.30
C VAL A 73 9.87 21.80 0.50
N LYS A 74 10.61 21.61 -0.60
CA LYS A 74 10.76 22.62 -1.65
C LYS A 74 9.52 22.58 -2.54
N VAL A 75 8.86 23.72 -2.69
CA VAL A 75 7.57 23.81 -3.38
C VAL A 75 7.63 24.95 -4.39
N THR A 76 7.11 24.72 -5.58
CA THR A 76 6.93 25.80 -6.57
C THR A 76 5.73 26.68 -6.21
N THR A 77 5.72 27.95 -6.62
CA THR A 77 4.58 28.86 -6.36
C THR A 77 3.27 28.36 -6.98
N SER A 78 3.32 27.68 -8.13
CA SER A 78 2.15 27.01 -8.72
C SER A 78 1.64 25.86 -7.86
N ALA A 79 2.54 25.04 -7.32
CA ALA A 79 2.16 23.95 -6.43
C ALA A 79 1.55 24.49 -5.13
N LEU A 80 2.08 25.58 -4.56
CA LEU A 80 1.48 26.26 -3.41
C LEU A 80 0.07 26.76 -3.72
N LYS A 81 -0.15 27.38 -4.89
CA LYS A 81 -1.49 27.83 -5.31
C LYS A 81 -2.47 26.66 -5.41
N THR A 82 -2.04 25.52 -5.98
CA THR A 82 -2.90 24.32 -6.06
C THR A 82 -3.14 23.65 -4.72
N ILE A 83 -2.17 23.65 -3.81
CA ILE A 83 -2.34 23.13 -2.44
C ILE A 83 -3.40 23.94 -1.71
N LYS A 84 -3.36 25.28 -1.84
CA LYS A 84 -4.41 26.14 -1.27
C LYS A 84 -5.78 25.85 -1.90
N LYS A 85 -5.85 25.72 -3.23
CA LYS A 85 -7.10 25.41 -3.95
C LYS A 85 -7.73 24.08 -3.51
N LYS A 86 -6.91 23.07 -3.21
CA LYS A 86 -7.36 21.74 -2.79
C LYS A 86 -7.57 21.60 -1.29
N GLY A 87 -7.32 22.66 -0.52
CA GLY A 87 -7.50 22.65 0.93
C GLY A 87 -6.51 21.72 1.65
N GLY A 88 -5.21 21.81 1.34
CA GLY A 88 -4.17 21.11 2.12
C GLY A 88 -3.25 20.21 1.30
N VAL A 89 -2.18 19.74 1.96
CA VAL A 89 -1.15 18.89 1.32
C VAL A 89 -1.69 17.51 1.03
N ASP A 90 -2.44 16.92 1.95
CA ASP A 90 -2.91 15.54 1.84
C ASP A 90 -3.88 15.40 0.67
N ASN A 91 -4.87 16.29 0.60
CA ASN A 91 -5.81 16.40 -0.52
C ASN A 91 -5.09 16.63 -1.85
N TYR A 92 -4.09 17.52 -1.87
CA TYR A 92 -3.27 17.75 -3.05
C TYR A 92 -2.54 16.48 -3.51
N VAL A 93 -1.90 15.78 -2.58
CA VAL A 93 -1.13 14.57 -2.89
C VAL A 93 -2.05 13.44 -3.32
N MET A 94 -3.25 13.28 -2.75
CA MET A 94 -4.17 12.20 -3.13
C MET A 94 -4.82 12.43 -4.51
N GLN A 95 -5.26 13.65 -4.79
CA GLN A 95 -6.01 13.96 -6.03
C GLN A 95 -5.13 14.17 -7.27
N THR A 96 -3.84 14.51 -7.11
CA THR A 96 -2.99 14.87 -8.25
C THR A 96 -2.48 13.62 -8.99
N ARG A 97 -2.25 13.71 -10.30
CA ARG A 97 -1.71 12.61 -11.11
C ARG A 97 -0.30 12.21 -10.66
N ALA A 98 0.02 10.91 -10.70
CA ALA A 98 1.32 10.39 -10.28
C ALA A 98 2.51 11.00 -11.04
N GLY A 99 2.41 11.21 -12.36
CA GLY A 99 3.50 11.80 -13.16
C GLY A 99 3.85 13.26 -12.81
N LEU A 100 2.94 13.99 -12.15
CA LEU A 100 3.21 15.35 -11.68
C LEU A 100 3.86 15.37 -10.29
N LEU A 101 3.77 14.25 -9.57
CA LEU A 101 4.39 14.06 -8.26
C LEU A 101 5.76 13.42 -8.46
N GLY A 102 6.81 14.17 -8.09
CA GLY A 102 8.15 13.58 -7.99
C GLY A 102 8.25 12.56 -6.85
N TRP A 103 9.42 11.95 -6.71
CA TRP A 103 9.72 10.97 -5.64
C TRP A 103 9.23 11.39 -4.26
N LYS A 104 9.51 12.63 -3.84
CA LYS A 104 9.11 13.15 -2.52
C LYS A 104 7.59 13.24 -2.37
N GLY A 105 6.89 13.63 -3.44
CA GLY A 105 5.43 13.66 -3.46
C GLY A 105 4.83 12.26 -3.32
N MET A 106 5.40 11.28 -4.04
CA MET A 106 4.96 9.88 -3.93
C MET A 106 5.23 9.32 -2.53
N GLN A 107 6.38 9.63 -1.93
CA GLN A 107 6.69 9.25 -0.55
C GLN A 107 5.64 9.78 0.43
N ILE A 108 5.22 11.04 0.30
CA ILE A 108 4.16 11.61 1.15
C ILE A 108 2.84 10.88 0.91
N ARG A 109 2.51 10.55 -0.35
CA ARG A 109 1.28 9.82 -0.68
C ARG A 109 1.19 8.48 0.02
N LEU A 110 2.27 7.71 -0.01
CA LEU A 110 2.33 6.40 0.65
C LEU A 110 2.13 6.54 2.16
N LYS A 111 2.82 7.50 2.79
CA LYS A 111 2.66 7.79 4.22
C LYS A 111 1.22 8.16 4.59
N VAL A 112 0.57 9.00 3.78
CA VAL A 112 -0.83 9.40 4.00
C VAL A 112 -1.76 8.20 3.86
N ARG A 113 -1.57 7.35 2.84
CA ARG A 113 -2.38 6.12 2.65
C ARG A 113 -2.21 5.15 3.83
N GLU A 114 -0.99 4.93 4.30
CA GLU A 114 -0.72 4.11 5.47
C GLU A 114 -1.40 4.69 6.73
N ALA A 115 -1.27 6.00 6.96
CA ALA A 115 -1.91 6.67 8.09
C ALA A 115 -3.44 6.59 8.01
N GLN A 116 -4.05 6.76 6.83
CA GLN A 116 -5.49 6.59 6.63
C GLN A 116 -5.95 5.17 6.99
N SER A 117 -5.21 4.13 6.58
CA SER A 117 -5.56 2.74 6.94
C SER A 117 -5.47 2.48 8.44
N LYS A 118 -4.48 3.06 9.13
CA LYS A 118 -4.33 2.97 10.59
C LYS A 118 -5.46 3.70 11.31
N ASN A 119 -5.81 4.90 10.83
CA ASN A 119 -6.89 5.69 11.42
C ASN A 119 -8.24 5.00 11.23
N ALA A 120 -8.50 4.39 10.07
CA ALA A 120 -9.70 3.59 9.82
C ALA A 120 -9.75 2.33 10.71
N ALA A 121 -8.65 1.59 10.83
CA ALA A 121 -8.59 0.42 11.72
C ALA A 121 -8.78 0.80 13.20
N ALA A 122 -8.33 1.99 13.61
CA ALA A 122 -8.54 2.50 14.96
C ALA A 122 -10.00 2.89 15.23
N THR A 123 -10.73 3.42 14.22
CA THR A 123 -12.16 3.72 14.35
C THR A 123 -13.01 2.46 14.44
N ASP A 124 -12.70 1.44 13.62
CA ASP A 124 -13.46 0.17 13.59
C ASP A 124 -13.24 -0.68 14.86
N GLY A 125 -12.09 -0.53 15.52
CA GLY A 125 -11.79 -1.19 16.80
C GLY A 125 -12.55 -0.64 18.02
N ALA A 126 -13.17 0.55 17.90
CA ALA A 126 -13.86 1.21 19.01
C ALA A 126 -15.35 0.81 19.14
N GLU A 127 -15.94 0.14 18.15
CA GLU A 127 -17.36 -0.27 18.15
C GLU A 127 -17.63 -1.69 18.69
N SER A 128 -16.60 -2.44 19.14
CA SER A 128 -16.81 -3.77 19.76
C SER A 128 -16.60 -3.76 21.28
N LYS A 129 -17.44 -3.01 22.00
CA LYS A 129 -17.74 -3.31 23.40
C LYS A 129 -19.17 -3.86 23.46
N PRO A 130 -19.39 -5.20 23.43
CA PRO A 130 -20.68 -5.73 23.84
C PRO A 130 -20.80 -5.46 25.34
N THR A 131 -21.61 -4.46 25.70
CA THR A 131 -22.02 -4.23 27.08
C THR A 131 -22.76 -5.48 27.55
N GLN A 132 -22.13 -6.13 28.53
CA GLN A 132 -22.54 -7.40 29.11
C GLN A 132 -23.94 -7.34 29.72
N LYS A 133 -24.71 -8.44 29.58
CA LYS A 133 -25.50 -9.07 30.66
C LYS A 133 -26.18 -10.35 30.15
N SER A 134 -25.62 -11.51 30.49
CA SER A 134 -26.35 -12.55 31.24
C SER A 134 -25.36 -13.64 31.67
N LYS A 135 -25.41 -13.95 32.96
CA LYS A 135 -24.59 -14.94 33.66
C LYS A 135 -24.65 -16.30 32.95
N MET A 136 -23.51 -16.77 32.45
CA MET A 136 -23.05 -18.14 32.63
C MET A 136 -21.55 -18.21 32.29
N SER A 137 -20.73 -18.54 33.27
CA SER A 137 -19.40 -19.11 33.06
C SER A 137 -19.25 -20.24 34.09
N PRO A 138 -18.42 -21.28 33.86
CA PRO A 138 -17.36 -21.36 32.85
C PRO A 138 -17.31 -22.72 32.11
N PHE A 139 -17.25 -22.73 30.78
CA PHE A 139 -16.63 -23.87 30.08
C PHE A 139 -15.34 -23.37 29.42
N ARG A 140 -14.27 -23.43 30.21
CA ARG A 140 -12.91 -23.20 29.77
C ARG A 140 -12.57 -24.35 28.80
N ALA A 141 -12.90 -24.19 27.53
CA ALA A 141 -12.43 -25.08 26.48
C ALA A 141 -10.90 -24.98 26.47
N ALA A 142 -10.24 -26.05 26.93
CA ALA A 142 -8.80 -26.18 26.93
C ALA A 142 -8.29 -26.19 25.49
N VAL A 143 -7.90 -25.02 24.98
CA VAL A 143 -7.05 -24.95 23.78
C VAL A 143 -5.66 -25.41 24.21
N PRO A 144 -5.09 -26.47 23.62
CA PRO A 144 -3.75 -26.90 23.98
C PRO A 144 -2.72 -25.85 23.52
N ASP A 145 -1.83 -25.47 24.43
CA ASP A 145 -0.73 -24.54 24.18
C ASP A 145 0.12 -25.00 22.98
N PRO A 146 0.47 -24.13 22.02
CA PRO A 146 1.20 -24.51 20.81
C PRO A 146 2.59 -25.09 21.10
N ALA A 147 3.18 -24.76 22.26
CA ALA A 147 4.45 -25.31 22.73
C ALA A 147 4.35 -26.79 23.14
N ARG A 148 3.18 -27.26 23.60
CA ARG A 148 2.94 -28.67 23.97
C ARG A 148 2.78 -29.55 22.74
N THR A 149 2.18 -29.00 21.68
CA THR A 149 1.96 -29.65 20.38
C THR A 149 3.25 -29.92 19.63
N LEU A 150 4.22 -28.98 19.67
CA LEU A 150 5.52 -29.16 19.03
C LEU A 150 6.41 -30.18 19.76
N LYS A 151 6.27 -30.31 21.09
CA LYS A 151 7.00 -31.31 21.89
C LYS A 151 6.42 -32.73 21.75
N ALA A 152 5.18 -32.87 21.25
CA ALA A 152 4.52 -34.16 21.06
C ALA A 152 4.81 -34.82 19.69
N LEU A 153 5.47 -34.10 18.77
CA LEU A 153 5.78 -34.56 17.40
C LEU A 153 7.22 -35.08 17.24
N SER A 154 7.96 -35.31 18.32
CA SER A 154 9.34 -35.76 18.28
C SER A 154 9.55 -37.27 18.44
N SER A 155 8.50 -38.10 18.50
CA SER A 155 8.66 -39.57 18.55
C SER A 155 8.22 -40.26 17.24
N PRO A 156 9.06 -41.17 16.69
CA PRO A 156 8.84 -41.78 15.37
C PRO A 156 7.61 -42.72 15.31
N THR A 157 7.02 -43.06 16.45
CA THR A 157 5.84 -43.93 16.54
C THR A 157 4.52 -43.20 16.23
N LYS A 158 4.37 -41.93 16.65
CA LYS A 158 3.12 -41.16 16.44
C LYS A 158 2.90 -40.71 15.00
N ALA A 159 3.97 -40.55 14.21
CA ALA A 159 3.86 -40.17 12.80
C ALA A 159 3.15 -41.24 11.96
N LYS A 160 3.43 -42.53 12.22
CA LYS A 160 2.76 -43.65 11.54
C LYS A 160 1.28 -43.74 11.90
N GLU A 161 0.91 -43.43 13.14
CA GLU A 161 -0.49 -43.40 13.58
C GLU A 161 -1.27 -42.23 12.97
N PHE A 162 -0.64 -41.06 12.83
CA PHE A 162 -1.27 -39.91 12.19
C PHE A 162 -1.56 -40.14 10.71
N VAL A 163 -0.63 -40.76 9.97
CA VAL A 163 -0.84 -41.14 8.56
C VAL A 163 -1.95 -42.20 8.41
N ARG A 164 -2.06 -43.14 9.36
CA ARG A 164 -3.16 -44.12 9.38
C ARG A 164 -4.51 -43.45 9.66
N HIS A 165 -4.54 -42.48 10.56
CA HIS A 165 -5.75 -41.73 10.91
C HIS A 165 -6.24 -40.85 9.75
N THR A 166 -5.35 -40.13 9.08
CA THR A 166 -5.70 -39.30 7.92
C THR A 166 -6.17 -40.14 6.74
N ARG A 167 -5.55 -41.30 6.48
CA ARG A 167 -6.03 -42.26 5.46
C ARG A 167 -7.43 -42.79 5.78
N ARG A 168 -7.73 -43.13 7.03
CA ARG A 168 -9.07 -43.57 7.46
C ARG A 168 -10.12 -42.46 7.29
N MET A 169 -9.78 -41.23 7.64
CA MET A 169 -10.67 -40.08 7.47
C MET A 169 -10.94 -39.78 5.99
N ALA A 170 -9.92 -39.86 5.14
CA ALA A 170 -10.07 -39.70 3.69
C ALA A 170 -10.92 -40.82 3.06
N ALA A 171 -10.70 -42.08 3.44
CA ALA A 171 -11.49 -43.21 2.94
C ALA A 171 -12.98 -43.11 3.36
N LYS A 172 -13.24 -42.64 4.59
CA LYS A 172 -14.61 -42.40 5.09
C LYS A 172 -15.29 -41.24 4.36
N ALA A 173 -14.55 -40.18 4.03
CA ALA A 173 -15.05 -39.05 3.25
C ALA A 173 -15.38 -39.42 1.79
N LEU A 174 -14.67 -40.41 1.22
CA LEU A 174 -14.91 -40.94 -0.12
C LEU A 174 -15.94 -42.08 -0.16
N GLY A 175 -16.58 -42.42 0.97
CA GLY A 175 -17.62 -43.45 1.05
C GLY A 175 -17.13 -44.89 0.83
N MET A 176 -15.82 -45.12 0.83
CA MET A 176 -15.23 -46.44 0.61
C MET A 176 -15.08 -47.19 1.94
N THR A 177 -16.18 -47.57 2.56
CA THR A 177 -16.16 -48.41 3.77
C THR A 177 -16.46 -49.86 3.41
N GLY A 178 -15.45 -50.56 2.88
CA GLY A 178 -15.64 -51.95 2.46
C GLY A 178 -14.38 -52.80 2.21
N PHE A 179 -13.17 -52.29 2.39
CA PHE A 179 -11.95 -53.10 2.22
C PHE A 179 -10.96 -52.82 3.36
N ALA A 180 -11.17 -53.51 4.48
CA ALA A 180 -10.15 -53.68 5.50
C ALA A 180 -10.01 -55.17 5.81
N SER A 181 -9.27 -55.89 4.96
CA SER A 181 -8.52 -57.10 5.32
C SER A 181 -7.71 -57.57 4.10
N CYS A 182 -6.56 -58.21 4.36
CA CYS A 182 -5.41 -58.46 3.46
C CYS A 182 -4.62 -57.18 3.15
N VAL A 183 -3.35 -57.01 3.54
CA VAL A 183 -2.21 -57.94 3.63
C VAL A 183 -1.30 -57.50 4.79
N THR A 184 -0.60 -58.49 5.35
CA THR A 184 0.47 -58.48 6.38
C THR A 184 1.36 -57.25 6.46
#